data_AF-A0A2J7PKI2-F1
#
_entry.id   AF-A0A2J7PKI2-F1
#
_cell.length_a   1.000
_cell.length_b   1.000
_cell.length_c   1.000
_cell.angle_alpha   90.00
_cell.angle_beta   90.00
_cell.angle_gamma   90.00
#
_symmetry.space_group_name_H-M   'P 1'
#
loop_
_entity.id
_entity.type
_entity.pdbx_description
1 polymer ?
#
loop_
_entity_poly.entity_id
_entity_poly.type
_entity_poly.pdbx_seq_one_letter_code
_entity_poly.pdbx_strand_id
1 'polypeptide(L)'
;MSLLYKWPLVRCLNSVIQFAKYSLYLCRTSLNSEQKLVMGSPYLEETVVGLKFHLLPTMHFWNNSRAAEMVCKGVEELLVPTKRICVVEVGYGFGLVGLHLSRVAGEVLSVVSQQSVEEAQKNATRNKITNCHYFSGNIEAVLLEVAKKIGYKKACVVMICSANPRTTSTITMKAIRKIEKVRRLVIVTEMFNSRFNPIVALCNPSSEKGMGNPFFPVRAVPVDTVPNAEGYVLMILMERMGLPIPKSLRPPKSDPAIHWTEKGSDSHSAADVSMPYKKVTKETRLGERDARLTITSRREERELLRHREEKKSFRASGRHRFAGREYPAEGYFKRPSSDDESNALEEHDFRESKAEEQRRRTQEEECMLQIEEEKQRRLMEEQQRWVEERELKRQIEEKELKRQMGEREFRRQMEEKEFRRKIDEKEFKRQVEERELKRQIEEKEMKRQIEEQRER
;
A
#
# COMPACT_ATOMS: atom_id res chain seq x y z
N MET A 1 5.08 42.82 -0.57
CA MET A 1 5.72 41.49 -0.67
C MET A 1 4.69 40.41 -0.30
N SER A 2 3.83 40.07 -1.25
CA SER A 2 2.78 39.05 -1.06
C SER A 2 2.44 38.46 -2.43
N LEU A 3 3.25 37.49 -2.88
CA LEU A 3 2.96 36.70 -4.08
C LEU A 3 2.01 35.54 -3.68
N LEU A 4 0.71 35.86 -3.67
CA LEU A 4 -0.35 34.86 -3.76
C LEU A 4 -0.25 34.18 -5.13
N TYR A 5 0.19 32.92 -5.17
CA TYR A 5 0.04 32.07 -6.35
C TYR A 5 -1.41 31.58 -6.44
N LYS A 6 -2.22 32.29 -7.23
CA LYS A 6 -3.53 31.80 -7.70
C LYS A 6 -3.30 30.66 -8.70
N TRP A 7 -3.72 29.45 -8.32
CA TRP A 7 -3.95 28.35 -9.26
C TRP A 7 -5.22 28.62 -10.08
N PRO A 8 -5.24 28.38 -11.41
CA PRO A 8 -6.49 28.18 -12.12
C PRO A 8 -6.79 26.69 -12.22
N LEU A 9 -7.79 26.26 -11.46
CA LEU A 9 -8.67 25.13 -11.77
C LEU A 9 -9.33 25.38 -13.13
N VAL A 10 -9.28 24.43 -14.08
CA VAL A 10 -10.35 24.29 -15.09
C VAL A 10 -10.55 22.82 -15.48
N ARG A 11 -11.79 22.33 -15.28
CA ARG A 11 -12.43 21.23 -16.02
C ARG A 11 -13.00 21.82 -17.32
N CYS A 12 -12.82 21.17 -18.48
CA CYS A 12 -13.85 21.14 -19.54
C CYS A 12 -13.63 20.05 -20.59
N LEU A 13 -14.78 19.50 -21.01
CA LEU A 13 -15.13 18.55 -22.06
C LEU A 13 -14.03 18.01 -23.02
N ASN A 14 -13.95 16.68 -23.06
CA ASN A 14 -13.30 15.81 -24.06
C ASN A 14 -11.77 15.80 -24.22
N SER A 15 -11.00 16.64 -23.52
CA SER A 15 -9.53 16.51 -23.48
C SER A 15 -8.95 17.07 -22.19
N VAL A 16 -8.08 16.31 -21.50
CA VAL A 16 -7.46 16.74 -20.25
C VAL A 16 -6.20 17.53 -20.59
N ILE A 17 -6.13 18.78 -20.13
CA ILE A 17 -4.94 19.61 -20.25
C ILE A 17 -4.13 19.48 -18.95
N GLN A 18 -2.91 18.97 -19.04
CA GLN A 18 -1.96 18.96 -17.92
C GLN A 18 -0.93 20.09 -18.10
N PHE A 19 -0.76 20.88 -17.05
CA PHE A 19 0.28 21.90 -16.95
C PHE A 19 1.39 21.39 -16.04
N ALA A 20 2.58 21.13 -16.61
CA ALA A 20 3.81 21.28 -15.85
C ALA A 20 4.19 22.76 -15.90
N LYS A 21 4.93 23.27 -14.91
CA LYS A 21 5.23 24.69 -14.66
C LYS A 21 5.57 25.57 -15.90
N TYR A 22 6.00 24.98 -17.02
CA TYR A 22 6.31 25.64 -18.30
C TYR A 22 5.89 24.87 -19.57
N SER A 23 5.10 23.80 -19.46
CA SER A 23 4.75 22.94 -20.61
C SER A 23 3.27 22.62 -20.68
N LEU A 24 2.73 22.66 -21.90
CA LEU A 24 1.34 22.40 -22.22
C LEU A 24 1.24 21.12 -23.07
N TYR A 25 0.45 20.16 -22.59
CA TYR A 25 0.18 18.91 -23.31
C TYR A 25 -1.29 18.75 -23.63
N LEU A 26 -1.56 18.24 -24.83
CA LEU A 26 -2.88 17.78 -25.23
C LEU A 26 -2.96 16.27 -25.02
N CYS A 27 -3.95 15.83 -24.23
CA CYS A 27 -4.21 14.42 -23.93
C CYS A 27 -5.63 14.04 -24.38
N ARG A 28 -5.78 13.01 -25.23
CA ARG A 28 -7.10 12.41 -25.49
C ARG A 28 -7.49 11.55 -24.28
N THR A 29 -8.75 11.51 -23.92
CA THR A 29 -9.27 11.01 -22.62
C THR A 29 -9.03 9.52 -22.26
N SER A 30 -8.28 8.75 -23.06
CA SER A 30 -7.90 7.37 -22.70
C SER A 30 -6.53 7.31 -22.02
N LEU A 31 -6.39 6.45 -21.00
CA LEU A 31 -5.17 6.21 -20.21
C LEU A 31 -3.92 5.74 -21.02
N ASN A 32 -4.08 5.54 -22.34
CA ASN A 32 -3.04 5.14 -23.29
C ASN A 32 -2.97 6.08 -24.50
N SER A 33 -3.53 7.29 -24.40
CA SER A 33 -3.53 8.21 -25.52
C SER A 33 -2.16 8.84 -25.76
N GLU A 34 -1.90 9.09 -27.03
CA GLU A 34 -0.71 9.79 -27.49
C GLU A 34 -0.71 11.23 -26.93
N GLN A 35 0.28 11.56 -26.12
CA GLN A 35 0.46 12.91 -25.59
C GLN A 35 1.17 13.76 -26.63
N LYS A 36 0.53 14.84 -27.07
CA LYS A 36 1.13 15.81 -27.98
C LYS A 36 1.60 17.04 -27.21
N LEU A 37 2.90 17.32 -27.27
CA LEU A 37 3.45 18.59 -26.81
C LEU A 37 2.86 19.73 -27.65
N VAL A 38 2.23 20.69 -26.99
CA VAL A 38 1.64 21.87 -27.64
C VAL A 38 2.60 23.06 -27.53
N MET A 39 3.22 23.23 -26.36
CA MET A 39 4.12 24.35 -26.08
C MET A 39 5.08 24.00 -24.94
N GLY A 40 6.29 24.55 -24.99
CA GLY A 40 7.30 24.40 -23.93
C GLY A 40 8.25 23.23 -24.17
N SER A 41 8.73 22.64 -23.09
CA SER A 41 9.67 21.51 -23.14
C SER A 41 8.93 20.17 -23.05
N PRO A 42 9.36 19.11 -23.77
CA PRO A 42 8.80 17.76 -23.65
C PRO A 42 9.09 17.07 -22.31
N TYR A 43 9.91 17.67 -21.46
CA TYR A 43 10.24 17.20 -20.11
C TYR A 43 10.51 18.38 -19.17
N LEU A 44 10.41 18.13 -17.87
CA LEU A 44 10.89 19.02 -16.82
C LEU A 44 12.29 18.57 -16.39
N GLU A 45 13.29 19.44 -16.49
CA GLU A 45 14.60 19.18 -15.90
C GLU A 45 14.54 19.38 -14.37
N GLU A 46 15.01 18.38 -13.63
CA GLU A 46 15.01 18.42 -12.17
C GLU A 46 16.32 17.82 -11.64
N THR A 47 16.81 18.34 -10.51
CA THR A 47 17.99 17.81 -9.83
C THR A 47 17.63 17.32 -8.43
N VAL A 48 17.77 16.02 -8.20
CA VAL A 48 17.46 15.38 -6.92
C VAL A 48 18.71 14.63 -6.45
N VAL A 49 19.12 14.78 -5.18
CA VAL A 49 20.33 14.14 -4.62
C VAL A 49 21.61 14.33 -5.47
N GLY A 50 21.69 15.44 -6.21
CA GLY A 50 22.78 15.75 -7.14
C GLY A 50 22.75 14.97 -8.47
N LEU A 51 21.68 14.24 -8.74
CA LEU A 51 21.40 13.55 -10.00
C LEU A 51 20.43 14.36 -10.85
N LYS A 52 20.67 14.40 -12.16
CA LYS A 52 19.87 15.16 -13.13
C LYS A 52 18.86 14.25 -13.80
N PHE A 53 17.61 14.69 -13.87
CA PHE A 53 16.50 13.95 -14.46
C PHE A 53 15.75 14.80 -15.46
N HIS A 54 15.22 14.14 -16.49
CA HIS A 54 14.20 14.71 -17.36
C HIS A 54 12.89 14.03 -16.96
N LEU A 55 12.04 14.73 -16.23
CA LEU A 55 10.75 14.22 -15.78
C LEU A 55 9.73 14.38 -16.92
N LEU A 56 9.24 13.27 -17.46
CA LEU A 56 8.21 13.24 -18.48
C LEU A 56 6.83 13.38 -17.81
N PRO A 57 5.80 13.88 -18.52
CA PRO A 57 4.46 14.04 -17.95
C PRO A 57 3.83 12.72 -17.48
N THR A 58 4.23 11.60 -18.08
CA THR A 58 3.75 10.26 -17.73
C THR A 58 4.53 9.62 -16.58
N MET A 59 5.63 10.22 -16.12
CA MET A 59 6.42 9.67 -15.03
C MET A 59 5.77 9.91 -13.67
N HIS A 60 5.80 8.88 -12.84
CA HIS A 60 5.53 9.03 -11.42
C HIS A 60 6.74 9.66 -10.74
N PHE A 61 6.53 10.81 -10.10
CA PHE A 61 7.51 11.49 -9.29
C PHE A 61 6.85 12.02 -8.03
N TRP A 62 7.58 12.07 -6.91
CA TRP A 62 7.05 12.66 -5.69
C TRP A 62 6.83 14.15 -5.89
N ASN A 63 5.69 14.67 -5.41
CA ASN A 63 5.29 16.08 -5.58
C ASN A 63 6.32 17.10 -5.08
N ASN A 64 7.25 16.67 -4.24
CA ASN A 64 8.27 17.50 -3.63
C ASN A 64 9.66 16.87 -3.82
N SER A 65 10.51 17.53 -4.61
CA SER A 65 11.90 17.12 -4.86
C SER A 65 12.73 17.03 -3.58
N ARG A 66 12.45 17.86 -2.56
CA ARG A 66 13.10 17.77 -1.25
C ARG A 66 12.67 16.54 -0.48
N ALA A 67 11.39 16.17 -0.57
CA ALA A 67 10.91 14.96 0.06
C ALA A 67 11.41 13.70 -0.66
N ALA A 68 11.53 13.74 -2.00
CA ALA A 68 12.20 12.71 -2.78
C ALA A 68 13.65 12.50 -2.33
N GLU A 69 14.37 13.59 -2.05
CA GLU A 69 15.73 13.55 -1.49
C GLU A 69 15.77 12.88 -0.11
N MET A 70 14.79 13.19 0.76
CA MET A 70 14.67 12.57 2.08
C MET A 70 14.37 11.06 1.99
N VAL A 71 13.51 10.64 1.06
CA VAL A 71 13.25 9.21 0.80
C VAL A 71 14.53 8.52 0.36
N CYS A 72 15.27 9.11 -0.58
CA CYS A 72 16.54 8.54 -1.06
C CYS A 72 17.55 8.34 0.09
N LYS A 73 17.79 9.38 0.88
CA LYS A 73 18.69 9.34 2.04
C LYS A 73 18.22 8.36 3.10
N GLY A 74 16.93 8.35 3.41
CA GLY A 74 16.34 7.43 4.37
C GLY A 74 16.47 5.97 3.93
N VAL A 75 16.27 5.67 2.65
CA VAL A 75 16.51 4.32 2.11
C VAL A 75 17.99 3.94 2.24
N GLU A 76 18.92 4.84 1.91
CA GLU A 76 20.37 4.60 2.07
C GLU A 76 20.73 4.29 3.53
N GLU A 77 20.25 5.11 4.48
CA GLU A 77 20.47 4.94 5.91
C GLU A 77 19.88 3.64 6.46
N LEU A 78 18.69 3.25 6.01
CA LEU A 78 18.06 2.02 6.43
C LEU A 78 18.78 0.80 5.84
N LEU A 79 19.09 0.83 4.53
CA LEU A 79 19.71 -0.30 3.84
C LEU A 79 21.19 -0.48 4.20
N VAL A 80 21.92 0.60 4.46
CA VAL A 80 23.38 0.64 4.69
C VAL A 80 24.13 -0.17 3.62
N PRO A 81 23.94 0.14 2.32
CA PRO A 81 24.65 -0.54 1.25
C PRO A 81 26.16 -0.23 1.31
N THR A 82 26.97 -1.12 0.72
CA THR A 82 28.41 -0.92 0.56
C THR A 82 28.84 -1.42 -0.81
N LYS A 83 30.07 -1.12 -1.24
CA LYS A 83 30.65 -1.62 -2.49
C LYS A 83 30.76 -3.15 -2.59
N ARG A 84 30.46 -3.87 -1.51
CA ARG A 84 30.42 -5.35 -1.46
C ARG A 84 29.00 -5.92 -1.43
N ILE A 85 27.99 -5.07 -1.63
CA ILE A 85 26.57 -5.42 -1.60
C ILE A 85 25.94 -5.06 -2.94
N CYS A 86 25.15 -5.98 -3.46
CA CYS A 86 24.24 -5.75 -4.58
C CYS A 86 22.91 -5.19 -4.05
N VAL A 87 22.41 -4.13 -4.67
CA VAL A 87 21.06 -3.62 -4.40
C VAL A 87 20.14 -4.13 -5.49
N VAL A 88 19.00 -4.70 -5.11
CA VAL A 88 17.93 -5.04 -6.04
C VAL A 88 16.80 -4.02 -5.86
N GLU A 89 16.52 -3.23 -6.89
CA GLU A 89 15.40 -2.29 -6.90
C GLU A 89 14.19 -2.98 -7.56
N VAL A 90 13.03 -2.96 -6.91
CA VAL A 90 11.78 -3.51 -7.43
C VAL A 90 10.72 -2.43 -7.40
N GLY A 91 10.26 -1.97 -8.55
CA GLY A 91 9.25 -0.92 -8.58
C GLY A 91 9.12 -0.22 -9.91
N TYR A 92 8.11 0.63 -10.00
CA TYR A 92 7.97 1.57 -11.10
C TYR A 92 8.79 2.81 -10.79
N GLY A 93 9.67 3.16 -11.71
CA GLY A 93 10.45 4.36 -11.58
C GLY A 93 11.35 4.54 -12.78
N PHE A 94 11.79 5.78 -12.94
CA PHE A 94 12.84 6.17 -13.87
C PHE A 94 14.24 6.01 -13.26
N GLY A 95 14.34 5.27 -12.13
CA GLY A 95 15.59 4.86 -11.50
C GLY A 95 16.11 5.78 -10.40
N LEU A 96 15.34 6.73 -9.87
CA LEU A 96 15.84 7.69 -8.87
C LEU A 96 16.54 7.02 -7.67
N VAL A 97 15.86 6.09 -6.99
CA VAL A 97 16.42 5.46 -5.77
C VAL A 97 17.56 4.52 -6.13
N GLY A 98 17.41 3.68 -7.18
CA GLY A 98 18.50 2.84 -7.67
C GLY A 98 19.75 3.61 -8.07
N LEU A 99 19.62 4.71 -8.83
CA LEU A 99 20.74 5.56 -9.24
C LEU A 99 21.39 6.28 -8.04
N HIS A 100 20.61 6.66 -7.04
CA HIS A 100 21.16 7.21 -5.80
C HIS A 100 22.03 6.17 -5.08
N LEU A 101 21.50 4.95 -4.90
CA LEU A 101 22.19 3.88 -4.17
C LEU A 101 23.40 3.32 -4.93
N SER A 102 23.46 3.44 -6.27
CA SER A 102 24.59 2.95 -7.07
C SER A 102 25.92 3.63 -6.73
N ARG A 103 25.85 4.85 -6.18
CA ARG A 103 27.01 5.62 -5.71
C ARG A 103 27.73 4.92 -4.57
N VAL A 104 27.02 4.17 -3.74
CA VAL A 104 27.55 3.51 -2.53
C VAL A 104 27.53 1.98 -2.63
N ALA A 105 26.60 1.41 -3.39
CA ALA A 105 26.51 -0.03 -3.68
C ALA A 105 27.55 -0.48 -4.71
N GLY A 106 27.83 -1.79 -4.74
CA GLY A 106 28.67 -2.38 -5.79
C GLY A 106 28.00 -2.32 -7.16
N GLU A 107 26.76 -2.80 -7.22
CA GLU A 107 25.89 -2.75 -8.39
C GLU A 107 24.42 -2.61 -7.96
N VAL A 108 23.59 -2.17 -8.90
CA VAL A 108 22.14 -2.10 -8.74
C VAL A 108 21.44 -2.86 -9.86
N LEU A 109 20.64 -3.86 -9.50
CA LEU A 109 19.82 -4.65 -10.41
C LEU A 109 18.35 -4.22 -10.26
N SER A 110 17.82 -3.50 -11.24
CA SER A 110 16.52 -2.83 -11.14
C SER A 110 15.48 -3.56 -12.00
N VAL A 111 14.40 -4.02 -11.38
CA VAL A 111 13.27 -4.64 -12.06
C VAL A 111 12.18 -3.61 -12.26
N VAL A 112 12.01 -3.19 -13.52
CA VAL A 112 11.10 -2.11 -13.94
C VAL A 112 10.19 -2.58 -15.08
N SER A 113 9.10 -1.87 -15.34
CA SER A 113 8.26 -2.17 -16.51
C SER A 113 8.97 -1.88 -17.81
N GLN A 114 8.61 -2.62 -18.87
CA GLN A 114 9.17 -2.43 -20.22
C GLN A 114 9.17 -0.96 -20.67
N GLN A 115 8.06 -0.25 -20.42
CA GLN A 115 7.88 1.16 -20.78
C GLN A 115 8.84 2.12 -20.03
N SER A 116 9.41 1.68 -18.91
CA SER A 116 10.28 2.51 -18.05
C SER A 116 11.77 2.17 -18.21
N VAL A 117 12.11 1.05 -18.86
CA VAL A 117 13.51 0.61 -19.05
C VAL A 117 14.31 1.65 -19.81
N GLU A 118 13.80 2.09 -20.96
CA GLU A 118 14.50 3.06 -21.82
C GLU A 118 14.78 4.37 -21.08
N GLU A 119 13.80 4.83 -20.30
CA GLU A 119 13.93 6.08 -19.57
C GLU A 119 14.90 5.96 -18.38
N ALA A 120 14.85 4.85 -17.66
CA ALA A 120 15.80 4.58 -16.59
C ALA A 120 17.23 4.49 -17.13
N GLN A 121 17.42 3.88 -18.31
CA GLN A 121 18.70 3.84 -19.02
C GLN A 121 19.16 5.24 -19.44
N LYS A 122 18.28 6.06 -20.04
CA LYS A 122 18.59 7.46 -20.37
C LYS A 122 19.03 8.25 -19.14
N ASN A 123 18.37 8.06 -17.99
CA ASN A 123 18.76 8.68 -16.73
C ASN A 123 20.12 8.20 -16.21
N ALA A 124 20.42 6.90 -16.33
CA ALA A 124 21.73 6.36 -15.96
C ALA A 124 22.84 6.98 -16.82
N THR A 125 22.67 7.00 -18.15
CA THR A 125 23.61 7.61 -19.10
C THR A 125 23.79 9.11 -18.83
N ARG A 126 22.70 9.85 -18.60
CA ARG A 126 22.72 11.28 -18.27
C ARG A 126 23.57 11.58 -17.03
N ASN A 127 23.54 10.68 -16.05
CA ASN A 127 24.30 10.81 -14.80
C ASN A 127 25.66 10.09 -14.84
N LYS A 128 26.07 9.54 -16.00
CA LYS A 128 27.33 8.80 -16.16
C LYS A 128 27.46 7.61 -15.19
N ILE A 129 26.34 6.96 -14.88
CA ILE A 129 26.27 5.79 -14.01
C ILE A 129 26.22 4.53 -14.87
N THR A 130 27.17 3.61 -14.64
CA THR A 130 27.34 2.39 -15.46
C THR A 130 27.05 1.09 -14.70
N ASN A 131 26.95 1.14 -13.37
CA ASN A 131 26.72 -0.02 -12.50
C ASN A 131 25.24 -0.22 -12.13
N CYS A 132 24.32 0.27 -12.96
CA CYS A 132 22.88 0.02 -12.87
C CYS A 132 22.45 -0.82 -14.07
N HIS A 133 21.79 -1.95 -13.80
CA HIS A 133 21.28 -2.85 -14.83
C HIS A 133 19.76 -2.98 -14.69
N TYR A 134 19.06 -2.94 -15.83
CA TYR A 134 17.60 -2.89 -15.86
C TYR A 134 17.03 -4.16 -16.46
N PHE A 135 15.96 -4.65 -15.86
CA PHE A 135 15.28 -5.89 -16.22
C PHE A 135 13.78 -5.63 -16.31
N SER A 136 13.14 -6.26 -17.29
CA SER A 136 11.69 -6.17 -17.51
C SER A 136 11.12 -7.54 -17.83
N GLY A 137 9.84 -7.75 -17.48
CA GLY A 137 9.13 -9.00 -17.74
C GLY A 137 8.22 -9.40 -16.57
N ASN A 138 7.87 -10.69 -16.53
CA ASN A 138 7.11 -11.26 -15.42
C ASN A 138 7.96 -11.19 -14.13
N ILE A 139 7.41 -10.59 -13.07
CA ILE A 139 8.15 -10.30 -11.84
C ILE A 139 8.75 -11.55 -11.19
N GLU A 140 8.07 -12.69 -11.22
CA GLU A 140 8.57 -13.92 -10.61
C GLU A 140 9.76 -14.48 -11.39
N ALA A 141 9.64 -14.56 -12.71
CA ALA A 141 10.71 -15.04 -13.57
C ALA A 141 11.94 -14.11 -13.52
N VAL A 142 11.70 -12.79 -13.58
CA VAL A 142 12.78 -11.78 -13.59
C VAL A 142 13.51 -11.75 -12.25
N LEU A 143 12.81 -11.82 -11.12
CA LEU A 143 13.48 -11.86 -9.81
C LEU A 143 14.34 -13.12 -9.63
N LEU A 144 13.94 -14.26 -10.21
CA LEU A 144 14.77 -15.47 -10.24
C LEU A 144 16.00 -15.30 -11.12
N GLU A 145 15.89 -14.63 -12.26
CA GLU A 145 17.04 -14.28 -13.11
C GLU A 145 18.00 -13.33 -12.37
N VAL A 146 17.47 -12.25 -11.78
CA VAL A 146 18.23 -11.29 -10.98
C VAL A 146 18.95 -11.99 -9.84
N ALA A 147 18.28 -12.92 -9.13
CA ALA A 147 18.89 -13.68 -8.05
C ALA A 147 20.14 -14.46 -8.49
N LYS A 148 20.14 -15.01 -9.71
CA LYS A 148 21.30 -15.71 -10.30
C LYS A 148 22.42 -14.74 -10.68
N LYS A 149 22.09 -13.52 -11.11
CA LYS A 149 23.07 -12.50 -11.50
C LYS A 149 23.74 -11.79 -10.34
N ILE A 150 23.21 -11.87 -9.11
CA ILE A 150 23.85 -11.30 -7.92
C ILE A 150 25.23 -11.97 -7.74
N GLY A 151 26.31 -11.27 -8.13
CA GLY A 151 27.69 -11.74 -8.00
C GLY A 151 28.24 -11.64 -6.57
N TYR A 152 27.55 -10.90 -5.70
CA TYR A 152 27.98 -10.60 -4.34
C TYR A 152 27.52 -11.66 -3.33
N LYS A 153 28.21 -11.73 -2.18
CA LYS A 153 27.84 -12.62 -1.06
C LYS A 153 26.57 -12.16 -0.34
N LYS A 154 26.24 -10.87 -0.41
CA LYS A 154 25.10 -10.25 0.26
C LYS A 154 24.39 -9.32 -0.71
N ALA A 155 23.06 -9.29 -0.60
CA ALA A 155 22.22 -8.35 -1.29
C ALA A 155 21.25 -7.65 -0.32
N CYS A 156 20.72 -6.54 -0.77
CA CYS A 156 19.59 -5.87 -0.13
C CYS A 156 18.57 -5.46 -1.20
N VAL A 157 17.33 -5.24 -0.78
CA VAL A 157 16.24 -4.91 -1.70
C VAL A 157 15.65 -3.56 -1.32
N VAL A 158 15.37 -2.72 -2.29
CA VAL A 158 14.44 -1.60 -2.14
C VAL A 158 13.21 -1.88 -2.98
N MET A 159 12.04 -1.71 -2.39
CA MET A 159 10.77 -1.97 -3.04
C MET A 159 9.90 -0.72 -3.03
N ILE A 160 9.53 -0.22 -4.21
CA ILE A 160 8.71 0.99 -4.35
C ILE A 160 7.27 0.58 -4.68
N CYS A 161 6.39 0.77 -3.70
CA CYS A 161 4.97 0.44 -3.74
C CYS A 161 4.14 1.73 -3.91
N SER A 162 4.04 2.24 -5.14
CA SER A 162 3.04 3.25 -5.54
C SER A 162 1.89 2.54 -6.24
N ALA A 163 0.64 2.77 -5.79
CA ALA A 163 -0.73 2.41 -6.28
C ALA A 163 -0.95 1.14 -7.14
N ASN A 164 0.08 0.36 -7.42
CA ASN A 164 0.13 -0.68 -8.43
C ASN A 164 0.01 -2.04 -7.74
N PRO A 165 -1.02 -2.83 -8.09
CA PRO A 165 -1.22 -4.15 -7.51
C PRO A 165 -0.08 -5.14 -7.81
N ARG A 166 0.68 -4.95 -8.90
CA ARG A 166 1.68 -5.93 -9.36
C ARG A 166 2.91 -5.96 -8.46
N THR A 167 3.50 -4.80 -8.15
CA THR A 167 4.66 -4.72 -7.25
C THR A 167 4.23 -5.11 -5.85
N THR A 168 3.10 -4.57 -5.36
CA THR A 168 2.54 -4.87 -4.04
C THR A 168 1.78 -6.20 -3.98
N SER A 169 2.24 -7.24 -4.70
CA SER A 169 1.60 -8.56 -4.72
C SER A 169 2.31 -9.54 -3.78
N THR A 170 1.55 -10.50 -3.24
CA THR A 170 2.10 -11.60 -2.42
C THR A 170 3.10 -12.46 -3.20
N ILE A 171 2.93 -12.56 -4.53
CA ILE A 171 3.84 -13.26 -5.44
C ILE A 171 5.23 -12.62 -5.41
N THR A 172 5.30 -11.29 -5.57
CA THR A 172 6.57 -10.54 -5.53
C THR A 172 7.28 -10.72 -4.19
N MET A 173 6.52 -10.68 -3.10
CA MET A 173 7.04 -10.86 -1.74
C MET A 173 7.63 -12.27 -1.52
N LYS A 174 6.93 -13.31 -1.98
CA LYS A 174 7.45 -14.68 -1.99
C LYS A 174 8.70 -14.82 -2.86
N ALA A 175 8.72 -14.20 -4.04
CA ALA A 175 9.88 -14.23 -4.93
C ALA A 175 11.11 -13.57 -4.29
N ILE A 176 10.97 -12.40 -3.65
CA ILE A 176 12.05 -11.75 -2.89
C ILE A 176 12.56 -12.66 -1.76
N ARG A 177 11.64 -13.35 -1.08
CA ARG A 177 11.99 -14.22 0.05
C ARG A 177 12.87 -15.41 -0.37
N LYS A 178 12.62 -15.97 -1.56
CA LYS A 178 13.43 -17.04 -2.18
C LYS A 178 14.88 -16.61 -2.48
N ILE A 179 15.19 -15.31 -2.50
CA ILE A 179 16.56 -14.81 -2.72
C ILE A 179 17.35 -14.85 -1.41
N GLU A 180 18.03 -15.96 -1.13
CA GLU A 180 18.74 -16.22 0.14
C GLU A 180 19.80 -15.16 0.50
N LYS A 181 20.43 -14.55 -0.52
CA LYS A 181 21.45 -13.51 -0.36
C LYS A 181 20.90 -12.21 0.20
N VAL A 182 19.59 -11.95 0.08
CA VAL A 182 18.95 -10.73 0.57
C VAL A 182 18.88 -10.77 2.10
N ARG A 183 19.52 -9.84 2.78
CA ARG A 183 19.49 -9.76 4.26
C ARG A 183 18.55 -8.68 4.77
N ARG A 184 18.39 -7.62 3.99
CA ARG A 184 17.62 -6.44 4.35
C ARG A 184 16.78 -5.98 3.17
N LEU A 185 15.57 -5.53 3.47
CA LEU A 185 14.62 -4.99 2.53
C LEU A 185 14.07 -3.68 3.09
N VAL A 186 13.94 -2.65 2.25
CA VAL A 186 13.17 -1.44 2.59
C VAL A 186 11.99 -1.35 1.65
N ILE A 187 10.79 -1.26 2.22
CA ILE A 187 9.54 -1.06 1.49
C ILE A 187 9.20 0.43 1.58
N VAL A 188 9.13 1.10 0.43
CA VAL A 188 8.71 2.51 0.30
C VAL A 188 7.27 2.50 -0.19
N THR A 189 6.32 2.99 0.61
CA THR A 189 4.90 3.00 0.24
C THR A 189 4.26 4.37 0.47
N GLU A 190 3.46 4.83 -0.49
CA GLU A 190 2.74 6.11 -0.43
C GLU A 190 1.32 5.98 0.15
N MET A 191 0.91 4.76 0.55
CA MET A 191 -0.50 4.48 0.82
C MET A 191 -0.88 4.47 2.31
N PHE A 192 -1.91 5.27 2.62
CA PHE A 192 -2.73 5.18 3.85
C PHE A 192 -3.56 3.89 3.95
N ASN A 193 -3.80 3.20 2.82
CA ASN A 193 -4.58 1.95 2.73
C ASN A 193 -3.75 0.80 2.12
N SER A 194 -2.47 0.72 2.47
CA SER A 194 -1.61 -0.40 2.07
C SER A 194 -2.28 -1.72 2.43
N ARG A 195 -2.42 -2.60 1.43
CA ARG A 195 -2.79 -4.00 1.72
C ARG A 195 -1.62 -4.59 2.51
N PHE A 196 -1.83 -4.85 3.79
CA PHE A 196 -0.81 -5.45 4.64
C PHE A 196 -0.51 -6.90 4.25
N ASN A 197 -1.42 -7.58 3.53
CA ASN A 197 -1.27 -8.99 3.13
C ASN A 197 0.07 -9.31 2.42
N PRO A 198 0.54 -8.51 1.44
CA PRO A 198 1.88 -8.60 0.89
C PRO A 198 3.01 -8.55 1.94
N ILE A 199 2.97 -7.58 2.85
CA ILE A 199 3.98 -7.47 3.92
C ILE A 199 3.92 -8.72 4.81
N VAL A 200 2.71 -9.18 5.16
CA VAL A 200 2.50 -10.43 5.92
C VAL A 200 3.09 -11.64 5.20
N ALA A 201 3.06 -11.70 3.87
CA ALA A 201 3.67 -12.80 3.11
C ALA A 201 5.22 -12.85 3.25
N LEU A 202 5.88 -11.71 3.52
CA LEU A 202 7.30 -11.70 3.88
C LEU A 202 7.53 -12.23 5.30
N CYS A 203 6.60 -11.96 6.21
CA CYS A 203 6.73 -12.27 7.63
C CYS A 203 6.37 -13.71 8.00
N ASN A 204 5.43 -14.32 7.30
CA ASN A 204 4.90 -15.63 7.68
C ASN A 204 5.97 -16.72 7.59
N PRO A 205 6.25 -17.50 8.64
CA PRO A 205 7.03 -18.72 8.49
C PRO A 205 6.44 -19.62 7.40
N SER A 206 7.29 -20.36 6.68
CA SER A 206 6.83 -21.28 5.63
C SER A 206 7.56 -22.60 5.75
N SER A 207 6.82 -23.70 5.60
CA SER A 207 7.36 -25.05 5.47
C SER A 207 7.70 -25.40 4.01
N GLU A 208 7.38 -24.52 3.05
CA GLU A 208 7.71 -24.72 1.63
C GLU A 208 9.23 -24.70 1.43
N LYS A 209 9.75 -25.79 0.87
CA LYS A 209 11.17 -25.95 0.57
C LYS A 209 11.64 -24.84 -0.38
N GLY A 210 12.71 -24.15 -0.02
CA GLY A 210 13.29 -23.07 -0.83
C GLY A 210 12.63 -21.70 -0.69
N MET A 211 11.59 -21.54 0.14
CA MET A 211 10.97 -20.22 0.40
C MET A 211 11.92 -19.26 1.14
N GLY A 212 12.86 -19.80 1.92
CA GLY A 212 13.82 -19.02 2.71
C GLY A 212 13.22 -18.45 4.00
N ASN A 213 14.09 -17.97 4.89
CA ASN A 213 13.69 -17.41 6.18
C ASN A 213 12.78 -16.18 6.02
N PRO A 214 11.80 -15.98 6.92
CA PRO A 214 10.94 -14.81 6.88
C PRO A 214 11.71 -13.52 7.19
N PHE A 215 11.10 -12.39 6.84
CA PHE A 215 11.56 -11.07 7.26
C PHE A 215 10.71 -10.55 8.42
N PHE A 216 11.29 -9.68 9.26
CA PHE A 216 10.59 -9.03 10.34
C PHE A 216 10.70 -7.51 10.19
N PRO A 217 9.60 -6.75 10.40
CA PRO A 217 9.67 -5.29 10.41
C PRO A 217 10.46 -4.81 11.64
N VAL A 218 11.51 -4.02 11.40
CA VAL A 218 12.40 -3.52 12.47
C VAL A 218 12.17 -2.04 12.74
N ARG A 219 11.92 -1.24 11.69
CA ARG A 219 11.75 0.20 11.81
C ARG A 219 10.82 0.72 10.72
N ALA A 220 9.99 1.71 11.07
CA ALA A 220 9.18 2.44 10.11
C ALA A 220 9.52 3.93 10.22
N VAL A 221 9.74 4.58 9.08
CA VAL A 221 10.12 5.99 8.99
C VAL A 221 9.17 6.70 8.03
N PRO A 222 8.28 7.57 8.52
CA PRO A 222 7.45 8.39 7.66
C PRO A 222 8.25 9.57 7.11
N VAL A 223 7.96 9.94 5.86
CA VAL A 223 8.44 11.15 5.18
C VAL A 223 7.22 11.92 4.71
N ASP A 224 7.06 13.14 5.21
CA ASP A 224 6.02 14.04 4.74
C ASP A 224 6.37 14.54 3.33
N THR A 225 5.70 13.98 2.32
CA THR A 225 5.89 14.34 0.91
C THR A 225 4.92 15.41 0.44
N VAL A 226 3.89 15.73 1.22
CA VAL A 226 2.85 16.70 0.84
C VAL A 226 2.48 17.57 2.06
N PRO A 227 3.38 18.47 2.49
CA PRO A 227 3.14 19.31 3.65
C PRO A 227 1.84 20.12 3.50
N ASN A 228 1.04 20.16 4.56
CA ASN A 228 -0.30 20.78 4.62
C ASN A 228 -1.41 20.04 3.84
N ALA A 229 -1.19 18.78 3.44
CA ALA A 229 -2.22 17.91 2.90
C ALA A 229 -2.16 16.52 3.55
N GLU A 230 -3.18 15.69 3.29
CA GLU A 230 -3.16 14.29 3.68
C GLU A 230 -2.24 13.50 2.74
N GLY A 231 -1.03 13.20 3.20
CA GLY A 231 -0.02 12.52 2.41
C GLY A 231 1.21 12.16 3.24
N TYR A 232 1.66 10.91 3.22
CA TYR A 232 3.05 10.62 3.58
C TYR A 232 3.55 9.36 2.87
N VAL A 233 4.87 9.30 2.72
CA VAL A 233 5.56 8.08 2.29
C VAL A 233 6.10 7.38 3.53
N LEU A 234 5.79 6.09 3.68
CA LEU A 234 6.31 5.25 4.75
C LEU A 234 7.43 4.37 4.21
N MET A 235 8.60 4.44 4.84
CA MET A 235 9.70 3.52 4.62
C MET A 235 9.71 2.48 5.73
N ILE A 236 9.55 1.21 5.39
CA ILE A 236 9.53 0.10 6.36
C ILE A 236 10.78 -0.75 6.14
N LEU A 237 11.67 -0.74 7.12
CA LEU A 237 12.83 -1.62 7.20
C LEU A 237 12.39 -3.02 7.64
N MET A 238 12.74 -3.99 6.82
CA MET A 238 12.51 -5.42 7.03
C MET A 238 13.87 -6.12 7.09
N GLU A 239 14.12 -6.93 8.11
CA GLU A 239 15.35 -7.72 8.25
C GLU A 239 15.05 -9.22 8.23
N ARG A 240 15.91 -10.00 7.55
CA ARG A 240 15.73 -11.45 7.44
C ARG A 240 16.08 -12.13 8.77
N MET A 241 15.17 -12.95 9.26
CA MET A 241 15.33 -13.71 10.50
C MET A 241 16.36 -14.84 10.37
N GLY A 242 16.96 -15.23 11.50
CA GLY A 242 17.96 -16.31 11.57
C GLY A 242 19.38 -15.88 11.20
N LEU A 243 19.67 -14.57 11.23
CA LEU A 243 21.00 -14.00 11.01
C LEU A 243 21.41 -13.13 12.20
N PRO A 244 22.71 -13.03 12.51
CA PRO A 244 23.18 -12.14 13.56
C PRO A 244 22.79 -10.69 13.24
N ILE A 245 22.06 -10.04 14.14
CA ILE A 245 21.64 -8.63 14.01
C ILE A 245 22.90 -7.73 14.00
N PRO A 246 23.06 -6.83 13.02
CA PRO A 246 24.17 -5.88 12.98
C PRO A 246 24.23 -5.04 14.27
N LYS A 247 25.43 -4.86 14.84
CA LYS A 247 25.63 -4.12 16.10
C LYS A 247 25.10 -2.68 16.04
N SER A 248 25.07 -2.05 14.87
CA SER A 248 24.62 -0.67 14.64
C SER A 248 23.11 -0.46 14.78
N LEU A 249 22.31 -1.53 14.81
CA LEU A 249 20.85 -1.46 14.91
C LEU A 249 20.30 -2.03 16.22
N ARG A 250 21.18 -2.43 17.14
CA ARG A 250 20.72 -2.72 18.50
C ARG A 250 20.21 -1.42 19.10
N PRO A 251 19.05 -1.43 19.78
CA PRO A 251 18.65 -0.27 20.54
C PRO A 251 19.82 0.12 21.47
N PRO A 252 20.10 1.42 21.64
CA PRO A 252 21.12 1.85 22.60
C PRO A 252 20.79 1.20 23.95
N LYS A 253 21.81 0.66 24.63
CA LYS A 253 21.64 0.15 25.99
C LYS A 253 21.01 1.28 26.79
N SER A 254 19.91 1.00 27.48
CA SER A 254 19.26 1.96 28.37
C SER A 254 20.31 2.61 29.25
N ASP A 255 20.32 3.93 29.27
CA ASP A 255 21.27 4.72 30.05
C ASP A 255 21.19 4.29 31.52
N PRO A 256 22.28 3.89 32.18
CA PRO A 256 22.26 3.45 33.58
C PRO A 256 21.82 4.55 34.57
N ALA A 257 21.60 5.79 34.10
CA ALA A 257 21.14 6.92 34.91
C ALA A 257 19.62 7.01 35.08
N ILE A 258 18.81 6.17 34.43
CA ILE A 258 17.34 6.15 34.63
C ILE A 258 16.99 4.95 35.52
N HIS A 259 17.20 5.13 36.82
CA HIS A 259 16.77 4.20 37.85
C HIS A 259 15.28 4.44 38.13
N TRP A 260 14.40 3.55 37.65
CA TRP A 260 13.09 3.41 38.26
C TRP A 260 13.31 2.70 39.59
N THR A 261 13.07 3.38 40.71
CA THR A 261 13.17 2.80 42.04
C THR A 261 11.95 1.90 42.28
N GLU A 262 12.13 0.59 42.15
CA GLU A 262 11.21 -0.39 42.73
C GLU A 262 11.51 -0.47 44.24
N LYS A 263 10.65 0.15 45.06
CA LYS A 263 10.52 -0.26 46.46
C LYS A 263 9.67 -1.53 46.49
N GLY A 264 10.31 -2.62 46.85
CA GLY A 264 9.76 -3.97 46.74
C GLY A 264 8.83 -4.39 47.87
N SER A 265 8.29 -5.59 47.68
CA SER A 265 8.13 -6.60 48.73
C SER A 265 7.79 -7.94 48.08
N ASP A 266 8.62 -8.92 48.43
CA ASP A 266 8.35 -10.35 48.58
C ASP A 266 8.27 -11.28 47.36
N SER A 267 9.07 -12.31 47.54
CA SER A 267 9.35 -13.47 46.71
C SER A 267 8.11 -14.31 46.41
N HIS A 268 7.75 -14.44 45.13
CA HIS A 268 7.12 -15.64 44.59
C HIS A 268 7.65 -15.93 43.18
N SER A 269 7.71 -17.21 42.85
CA SER A 269 8.33 -17.79 41.66
C SER A 269 7.80 -17.21 40.35
N ALA A 270 8.62 -17.29 39.30
CA ALA A 270 8.35 -16.82 37.93
C ALA A 270 7.26 -17.64 37.18
N ALA A 271 6.14 -17.93 37.85
CA ALA A 271 4.99 -18.64 37.30
C ALA A 271 3.69 -17.82 37.32
N ASP A 272 3.61 -16.70 38.04
CA ASP A 272 2.39 -15.91 38.16
C ASP A 272 2.63 -14.40 37.95
N VAL A 273 2.60 -13.97 36.68
CA VAL A 273 2.17 -12.61 36.34
C VAL A 273 1.04 -12.72 35.33
N SER A 274 -0.16 -12.92 35.88
CA SER A 274 -1.43 -12.67 35.22
C SER A 274 -1.46 -11.25 34.67
N MET A 275 -1.36 -11.10 33.34
CA MET A 275 -1.77 -9.85 32.67
C MET A 275 -3.23 -9.54 33.03
N PRO A 276 -3.62 -8.28 33.30
CA PRO A 276 -5.01 -7.92 33.49
C PRO A 276 -5.70 -7.83 32.13
N TYR A 277 -5.82 -8.96 31.45
CA TYR A 277 -6.86 -9.18 30.47
C TYR A 277 -7.82 -10.17 31.10
N LYS A 278 -8.99 -9.70 31.53
CA LYS A 278 -10.13 -10.59 31.76
C LYS A 278 -10.26 -11.50 30.53
N LYS A 279 -10.07 -12.80 30.70
CA LYS A 279 -10.48 -13.81 29.70
C LYS A 279 -11.99 -13.67 29.53
N VAL A 280 -12.40 -12.93 28.52
CA VAL A 280 -13.78 -12.98 28.03
C VAL A 280 -13.90 -14.33 27.34
N THR A 281 -14.61 -15.26 27.97
CA THR A 281 -14.99 -16.53 27.36
C THR A 281 -15.85 -16.27 26.13
N LYS A 282 -15.81 -17.19 25.17
CA LYS A 282 -16.45 -17.10 23.84
C LYS A 282 -17.97 -16.89 23.88
N GLU A 283 -18.59 -16.96 25.06
CA GLU A 283 -20.03 -16.92 25.29
C GLU A 283 -20.57 -15.54 25.71
N THR A 284 -19.72 -14.55 26.02
CA THR A 284 -20.18 -13.20 26.44
C THR A 284 -20.12 -12.13 25.35
N ARG A 285 -19.93 -12.51 24.08
CA ARG A 285 -19.99 -11.60 22.92
C ARG A 285 -21.31 -11.66 22.14
N LEU A 286 -22.38 -12.18 22.73
CA LEU A 286 -23.72 -12.09 22.16
C LEU A 286 -24.49 -10.99 22.89
N GLY A 287 -24.18 -9.75 22.55
CA GLY A 287 -24.84 -8.54 23.05
C GLY A 287 -24.94 -7.48 21.96
N GLU A 288 -26.00 -7.58 21.16
CA GLU A 288 -26.69 -6.52 20.42
C GLU A 288 -25.96 -5.64 19.37
N ARG A 289 -24.72 -5.91 18.96
CA ARG A 289 -24.11 -5.18 17.82
C ARG A 289 -23.61 -6.01 16.64
N ASP A 290 -23.70 -7.34 16.70
CA ASP A 290 -23.25 -8.25 15.62
C ASP A 290 -24.36 -8.84 14.74
N ALA A 291 -25.63 -8.44 14.93
CA ALA A 291 -26.74 -8.93 14.11
C ALA A 291 -26.60 -8.56 12.62
N ARG A 292 -25.82 -7.52 12.27
CA ARG A 292 -25.64 -7.08 10.87
C ARG A 292 -24.54 -7.85 10.12
N LEU A 293 -23.51 -8.31 10.81
CA LEU A 293 -22.37 -9.06 10.24
C LEU A 293 -22.63 -10.58 10.13
N THR A 294 -23.53 -11.13 10.94
CA THR A 294 -23.94 -12.55 10.82
C THR A 294 -24.96 -12.79 9.71
N ILE A 295 -25.73 -11.77 9.31
CA ILE A 295 -26.67 -11.87 8.18
C ILE A 295 -25.91 -11.88 6.85
N THR A 296 -24.81 -11.12 6.71
CA THR A 296 -24.01 -11.10 5.48
C THR A 296 -23.23 -12.39 5.27
N SER A 297 -22.60 -12.94 6.31
CA SER A 297 -21.84 -14.19 6.18
C SER A 297 -22.71 -15.41 5.85
N ARG A 298 -23.93 -15.50 6.43
CA ARG A 298 -24.89 -16.57 6.11
C ARG A 298 -25.53 -16.42 4.73
N ARG A 299 -25.63 -15.19 4.20
CA ARG A 299 -26.14 -14.94 2.84
C ARG A 299 -25.07 -15.29 1.79
N GLU A 300 -23.82 -14.88 2.03
CA GLU A 300 -22.67 -15.24 1.19
C GLU A 300 -22.40 -16.75 1.19
N GLU A 301 -22.51 -17.41 2.34
CA GLU A 301 -22.34 -18.87 2.44
C GLU A 301 -23.48 -19.65 1.74
N ARG A 302 -24.73 -19.15 1.81
CA ARG A 302 -25.88 -19.71 1.06
C ARG A 302 -25.79 -19.45 -0.45
N GLU A 303 -25.22 -18.33 -0.88
CA GLU A 303 -24.97 -18.04 -2.30
C GLU A 303 -23.83 -18.90 -2.86
N LEU A 304 -22.76 -19.12 -2.08
CA LEU A 304 -21.68 -20.04 -2.44
C LEU A 304 -22.12 -21.50 -2.49
N LEU A 305 -23.04 -21.93 -1.61
CA LEU A 305 -23.65 -23.26 -1.66
C LEU A 305 -24.59 -23.43 -2.86
N ARG A 306 -25.44 -22.43 -3.17
CA ARG A 306 -26.29 -22.45 -4.38
C ARG A 306 -25.47 -22.50 -5.67
N HIS A 307 -24.40 -21.71 -5.75
CA HIS A 307 -23.51 -21.70 -6.92
C HIS A 307 -22.74 -23.03 -7.09
N ARG A 308 -22.57 -23.81 -6.00
CA ARG A 308 -21.93 -25.12 -5.99
C ARG A 308 -22.92 -26.26 -6.33
N GLU A 309 -24.21 -26.10 -6.01
CA GLU A 309 -25.28 -27.02 -6.41
C GLU A 309 -25.69 -26.83 -7.88
N GLU A 310 -25.77 -25.60 -8.39
CA GLU A 310 -26.00 -25.31 -9.82
C GLU A 310 -24.87 -25.84 -10.72
N LYS A 311 -23.63 -25.88 -10.23
CA LYS A 311 -22.51 -26.50 -10.94
C LYS A 311 -22.51 -28.03 -10.90
N LYS A 312 -23.25 -28.64 -9.96
CA LYS A 312 -23.44 -30.10 -9.90
C LYS A 312 -24.62 -30.56 -10.76
N SER A 313 -25.70 -29.77 -10.85
CA SER A 313 -26.81 -30.08 -11.75
C SER A 313 -26.42 -30.02 -13.23
N PHE A 314 -25.50 -29.12 -13.61
CA PHE A 314 -24.99 -29.04 -15.00
C PHE A 314 -24.10 -30.21 -15.43
N ARG A 315 -23.57 -31.01 -14.49
CA ARG A 315 -22.76 -32.21 -14.79
C ARG A 315 -23.57 -33.52 -14.76
N ALA A 316 -24.85 -33.47 -14.40
CA ALA A 316 -25.70 -34.65 -14.26
C ALA A 316 -26.60 -34.93 -15.50
N SER A 317 -26.73 -34.01 -16.45
CA SER A 317 -27.46 -34.20 -17.71
C SER A 317 -26.50 -34.56 -18.85
N GLY A 318 -25.97 -35.78 -18.83
CA GLY A 318 -24.99 -36.22 -19.84
C GLY A 318 -24.60 -37.69 -19.73
N ARG A 319 -25.56 -38.59 -19.48
CA ARG A 319 -25.39 -40.05 -19.65
C ARG A 319 -26.70 -40.66 -20.15
N HIS A 320 -26.87 -40.74 -21.46
CA HIS A 320 -27.87 -41.63 -22.04
C HIS A 320 -27.37 -43.08 -21.96
N ARG A 321 -28.19 -43.93 -21.31
CA ARG A 321 -28.06 -45.38 -21.31
C ARG A 321 -28.64 -45.91 -22.62
N PHE A 322 -27.89 -46.70 -23.36
CA PHE A 322 -28.48 -47.63 -24.33
C PHE A 322 -28.66 -48.98 -23.62
N ALA A 323 -29.92 -49.34 -23.39
CA ALA A 323 -30.35 -50.67 -22.94
C ALA A 323 -30.80 -51.48 -24.17
N GLY A 324 -30.43 -52.75 -24.20
CA GLY A 324 -30.56 -53.63 -25.35
C GLY A 324 -31.98 -54.03 -25.75
N ARG A 325 -32.07 -54.54 -26.97
CA ARG A 325 -33.08 -55.50 -27.43
C ARG A 325 -32.36 -56.63 -28.19
N GLU A 326 -32.54 -57.86 -27.71
CA GLU A 326 -32.38 -59.11 -28.48
C GLU A 326 -33.74 -59.40 -29.16
N TYR A 327 -33.86 -59.91 -30.39
CA TYR A 327 -33.67 -61.28 -30.95
C TYR A 327 -34.08 -61.22 -32.47
N PRO A 328 -34.01 -62.26 -33.35
CA PRO A 328 -33.42 -63.60 -33.28
C PRO A 328 -32.49 -63.94 -34.49
N ALA A 329 -31.99 -65.18 -34.53
CA ALA A 329 -31.13 -65.76 -35.54
C ALA A 329 -31.86 -66.28 -36.82
N GLU A 330 -31.07 -66.33 -37.90
CA GLU A 330 -31.23 -67.06 -39.19
C GLU A 330 -32.39 -66.72 -40.15
N GLY A 331 -32.04 -66.48 -41.41
CA GLY A 331 -32.97 -66.45 -42.54
C GLY A 331 -32.41 -65.72 -43.77
N TYR A 332 -31.87 -66.48 -44.72
CA TYR A 332 -31.68 -66.02 -46.10
C TYR A 332 -33.01 -65.50 -46.68
N PHE A 333 -33.05 -64.32 -47.32
CA PHE A 333 -33.73 -64.12 -48.61
C PHE A 333 -33.44 -62.73 -49.22
N LYS A 334 -33.42 -62.68 -50.55
CA LYS A 334 -32.94 -61.60 -51.44
C LYS A 334 -33.81 -60.33 -51.43
N ARG A 335 -33.15 -59.19 -51.71
CA ARG A 335 -33.71 -57.87 -52.06
C ARG A 335 -34.73 -57.91 -53.22
N PRO A 336 -35.60 -56.90 -53.29
CA PRO A 336 -35.63 -56.06 -54.48
C PRO A 336 -35.40 -54.57 -54.18
N SER A 337 -34.95 -53.89 -55.21
CA SER A 337 -34.43 -52.53 -55.36
C SER A 337 -35.49 -51.41 -55.30
N SER A 338 -35.17 -50.32 -54.60
CA SER A 338 -35.68 -48.97 -54.88
C SER A 338 -34.68 -47.94 -54.29
N ASP A 339 -33.65 -47.60 -55.06
CA ASP A 339 -32.51 -46.75 -54.65
C ASP A 339 -32.73 -45.24 -54.88
N ASP A 340 -33.95 -44.79 -55.19
CA ASP A 340 -34.20 -43.36 -55.54
C ASP A 340 -34.98 -42.55 -54.47
N GLU A 341 -35.67 -43.17 -53.52
CA GLU A 341 -36.36 -42.44 -52.44
C GLU A 341 -35.54 -42.34 -51.13
N SER A 342 -34.62 -43.28 -50.89
CA SER A 342 -33.80 -43.32 -49.67
C SER A 342 -32.71 -42.24 -49.66
N ASN A 343 -32.10 -41.93 -50.80
CA ASN A 343 -31.05 -40.91 -50.90
C ASN A 343 -31.59 -39.48 -50.75
N ALA A 344 -32.81 -39.20 -51.20
CA ALA A 344 -33.40 -37.86 -51.11
C ALA A 344 -33.86 -37.51 -49.68
N LEU A 345 -34.34 -38.50 -48.92
CA LEU A 345 -34.68 -38.35 -47.50
C LEU A 345 -33.42 -38.21 -46.64
N GLU A 346 -32.36 -38.99 -46.89
CA GLU A 346 -31.09 -38.86 -46.15
C GLU A 346 -30.39 -37.51 -46.41
N GLU A 347 -30.45 -36.96 -47.63
CA GLU A 347 -29.83 -35.66 -47.94
C GLU A 347 -30.63 -34.47 -47.36
N HIS A 348 -31.96 -34.57 -47.30
CA HIS A 348 -32.83 -33.59 -46.62
C HIS A 348 -32.59 -33.60 -45.11
N ASP A 349 -32.60 -34.78 -44.49
CA ASP A 349 -32.38 -34.95 -43.04
C ASP A 349 -30.98 -34.48 -42.62
N PHE A 350 -29.95 -34.71 -43.45
CA PHE A 350 -28.60 -34.21 -43.20
C PHE A 350 -28.49 -32.68 -43.28
N ARG A 351 -29.19 -32.06 -44.25
CA ARG A 351 -29.25 -30.59 -44.37
C ARG A 351 -30.02 -29.96 -43.21
N GLU A 352 -31.11 -30.59 -42.80
CA GLU A 352 -31.92 -30.14 -41.67
C GLU A 352 -31.15 -30.27 -40.35
N SER A 353 -30.45 -31.38 -40.15
CA SER A 353 -29.56 -31.60 -38.99
C SER A 353 -28.43 -30.56 -38.91
N LYS A 354 -27.79 -30.23 -40.04
CA LYS A 354 -26.79 -29.15 -40.08
C LYS A 354 -27.39 -27.77 -39.80
N ALA A 355 -28.57 -27.48 -40.32
CA ALA A 355 -29.25 -26.21 -40.07
C ALA A 355 -29.71 -26.08 -38.62
N GLU A 356 -30.09 -27.19 -37.98
CA GLU A 356 -30.44 -27.24 -36.57
C GLU A 356 -29.20 -27.09 -35.67
N GLU A 357 -28.07 -27.73 -36.01
CA GLU A 357 -26.81 -27.55 -35.30
C GLU A 357 -26.30 -26.10 -35.41
N GLN A 358 -26.42 -25.48 -36.59
CA GLN A 358 -26.03 -24.09 -36.79
C GLN A 358 -26.92 -23.13 -35.99
N ARG A 359 -28.24 -23.40 -35.94
CA ARG A 359 -29.18 -22.65 -35.07
C ARG A 359 -28.86 -22.80 -33.58
N ARG A 360 -28.44 -23.99 -33.15
CA ARG A 360 -28.03 -24.25 -31.77
C ARG A 360 -26.75 -23.48 -31.42
N ARG A 361 -25.77 -23.45 -32.33
CA ARG A 361 -24.54 -22.65 -32.15
C ARG A 361 -24.82 -21.16 -32.05
N THR A 362 -25.69 -20.61 -32.91
CA THR A 362 -26.08 -19.20 -32.81
C THR A 362 -26.83 -18.88 -31.51
N GLN A 363 -27.70 -19.78 -31.03
CA GLN A 363 -28.37 -19.61 -29.73
C GLN A 363 -27.39 -19.70 -28.55
N GLU A 364 -26.40 -20.60 -28.61
CA GLU A 364 -25.35 -20.72 -27.60
C GLU A 364 -24.48 -19.45 -27.56
N GLU A 365 -24.14 -18.87 -28.72
CA GLU A 365 -23.41 -17.60 -28.83
C GLU A 365 -24.22 -16.40 -28.29
N GLU A 366 -25.51 -16.30 -28.63
CA GLU A 366 -26.41 -15.25 -28.10
C GLU A 366 -26.58 -15.37 -26.58
N CYS A 367 -26.73 -16.59 -26.05
CA CYS A 367 -26.80 -16.84 -24.62
C CYS A 367 -25.50 -16.44 -23.90
N MET A 368 -24.35 -16.74 -24.49
CA MET A 368 -23.04 -16.33 -23.95
C MET A 368 -22.88 -14.81 -23.94
N LEU A 369 -23.34 -14.11 -24.98
CA LEU A 369 -23.33 -12.65 -25.03
C LEU A 369 -24.23 -12.03 -23.96
N GLN A 370 -25.44 -12.56 -23.76
CA GLN A 370 -26.34 -12.12 -22.69
C GLN A 370 -25.74 -12.31 -21.29
N ILE A 371 -25.08 -13.44 -21.05
CA ILE A 371 -24.37 -13.70 -19.80
C ILE A 371 -23.22 -12.70 -19.60
N GLU A 372 -22.49 -12.37 -20.66
CA GLU A 372 -21.37 -11.42 -20.60
C GLU A 372 -21.87 -9.99 -20.35
N GLU A 373 -22.95 -9.56 -21.00
CA GLU A 373 -23.61 -8.28 -20.74
C GLU A 373 -24.16 -8.20 -19.30
N GLU A 374 -24.75 -9.28 -18.79
CA GLU A 374 -25.24 -9.31 -17.43
C GLU A 374 -24.09 -9.23 -16.39
N LYS A 375 -22.96 -9.89 -16.66
CA LYS A 375 -21.74 -9.74 -15.85
C LYS A 375 -21.21 -8.31 -15.88
N GLN A 376 -21.18 -7.67 -17.05
CA GLN A 376 -20.75 -6.27 -17.19
C GLN A 376 -21.69 -5.33 -16.42
N ARG A 377 -23.01 -5.55 -16.50
CA ARG A 377 -24.00 -4.78 -15.73
C ARG A 377 -23.79 -4.94 -14.22
N ARG A 378 -23.61 -6.17 -13.73
CA ARG A 378 -23.32 -6.43 -12.30
C ARG A 378 -22.01 -5.78 -11.84
N LEU A 379 -20.98 -5.81 -12.67
CA LEU A 379 -19.70 -5.15 -12.38
C LEU A 379 -19.86 -3.62 -12.29
N MET A 380 -20.65 -3.02 -13.19
CA MET A 380 -20.96 -1.59 -13.16
C MET A 380 -21.77 -1.20 -11.93
N GLU A 381 -22.77 -2.01 -11.55
CA GLU A 381 -23.56 -1.81 -10.32
C GLU A 381 -22.68 -1.93 -9.05
N GLU A 382 -21.75 -2.88 -9.00
CA GLU A 382 -20.78 -3.00 -7.90
C GLU A 382 -19.84 -1.79 -7.83
N GLN A 383 -19.36 -1.30 -8.97
CA GLN A 383 -18.54 -0.09 -9.02
C GLN A 383 -19.32 1.14 -8.53
N GLN A 384 -20.59 1.26 -8.91
CA GLN A 384 -21.44 2.37 -8.48
C GLN A 384 -21.69 2.34 -6.96
N ARG A 385 -22.01 1.17 -6.41
CA ARG A 385 -22.12 0.98 -4.95
C ARG A 385 -20.83 1.32 -4.22
N TRP A 386 -19.68 0.94 -4.78
CA TRP A 386 -18.38 1.25 -4.19
C TRP A 386 -18.08 2.75 -4.16
N VAL A 387 -18.50 3.49 -5.20
CA VAL A 387 -18.39 4.95 -5.23
C VAL A 387 -19.28 5.59 -4.16
N GLU A 388 -20.54 5.15 -4.05
CA GLU A 388 -21.49 5.64 -3.04
C GLU A 388 -21.00 5.36 -1.61
N GLU A 389 -20.47 4.17 -1.35
CA GLU A 389 -19.92 3.79 -0.04
C GLU A 389 -18.72 4.67 0.34
N ARG A 390 -17.83 4.97 -0.63
CA ARG A 390 -16.71 5.90 -0.39
C ARG A 390 -17.17 7.32 -0.12
N GLU A 391 -18.23 7.77 -0.76
CA GLU A 391 -18.78 9.11 -0.53
C GLU A 391 -19.42 9.22 0.86
N LEU A 392 -20.18 8.21 1.27
CA LEU A 392 -20.74 8.14 2.63
C LEU A 392 -19.64 8.12 3.70
N LYS A 393 -18.57 7.34 3.48
CA LYS A 393 -17.44 7.26 4.41
C LYS A 393 -16.75 8.62 4.56
N ARG A 394 -16.55 9.35 3.46
CA ARG A 394 -15.98 10.70 3.47
C ARG A 394 -16.84 11.68 4.28
N GLN A 395 -18.16 11.62 4.13
CA GLN A 395 -19.08 12.48 4.90
C GLN A 395 -19.03 12.20 6.41
N ILE A 396 -18.86 10.93 6.81
CA ILE A 396 -18.71 10.55 8.22
C ILE A 396 -17.38 11.07 8.77
N GLU A 397 -16.29 10.88 8.04
CA GLU A 397 -14.95 11.37 8.43
C GLU A 397 -14.94 12.91 8.56
N GLU A 398 -15.57 13.63 7.64
CA GLU A 398 -15.67 15.09 7.70
C GLU A 398 -16.45 15.58 8.94
N LYS A 399 -17.56 14.90 9.29
CA LYS A 399 -18.33 15.22 10.50
C LYS A 399 -17.53 14.98 11.77
N GLU A 400 -16.76 13.90 11.83
CA GLU A 400 -15.91 13.57 12.98
C GLU A 400 -14.74 14.56 13.12
N LEU A 401 -14.13 14.97 12.01
CA LEU A 401 -13.11 16.03 11.99
C LEU A 401 -13.63 17.35 12.52
N LYS A 402 -14.83 17.78 12.09
CA LYS A 402 -15.49 18.99 12.61
C LYS A 402 -15.74 18.92 14.13
N ARG A 403 -16.14 17.75 14.64
CA ARG A 403 -16.33 17.50 16.08
C ARG A 403 -15.02 17.62 16.86
N GLN A 404 -13.95 17.00 16.37
CA GLN A 404 -12.63 17.03 17.02
C GLN A 404 -12.00 18.42 17.01
N MET A 405 -12.19 19.19 15.92
CA MET A 405 -11.72 20.57 15.86
C MET A 405 -12.43 21.45 16.90
N GLY A 406 -13.75 21.31 17.05
CA GLY A 406 -14.51 22.01 18.10
C GLY A 406 -14.06 21.65 19.52
N GLU A 407 -13.80 20.36 19.80
CA GLU A 407 -13.27 19.93 21.10
C GLU A 407 -11.87 20.48 21.40
N ARG A 408 -11.00 20.58 20.38
CA ARG A 408 -9.65 21.16 20.51
C ARG A 408 -9.69 22.66 20.78
N GLU A 409 -10.57 23.39 20.08
CA GLU A 409 -10.76 24.82 20.32
C GLU A 409 -11.28 25.09 21.72
N PHE A 410 -12.25 24.31 22.20
CA PHE A 410 -12.76 24.41 23.56
C PHE A 410 -11.67 24.14 24.61
N ARG A 411 -10.84 23.10 24.42
CA ARG A 411 -9.73 22.79 25.32
C ARG A 411 -8.70 23.92 25.38
N ARG A 412 -8.34 24.49 24.22
CA ARG A 412 -7.40 25.61 24.14
C ARG A 412 -7.91 26.85 24.89
N GLN A 413 -9.20 27.17 24.79
CA GLN A 413 -9.80 28.27 25.55
C GLN A 413 -9.75 28.04 27.07
N MET A 414 -9.91 26.80 27.52
CA MET A 414 -9.82 26.46 28.94
C MET A 414 -8.38 26.57 29.45
N GLU A 415 -7.40 26.07 28.69
CA GLU A 415 -5.97 26.19 29.02
C GLU A 415 -5.51 27.65 29.07
N GLU A 416 -5.99 28.50 28.17
CA GLU A 416 -5.69 29.94 28.15
C GLU A 416 -6.26 30.66 29.39
N LYS A 417 -7.48 30.31 29.81
CA LYS A 417 -8.08 30.82 31.05
C LYS A 417 -7.30 30.37 32.29
N GLU A 418 -6.88 29.12 32.35
CA GLU A 418 -6.07 28.61 33.47
C GLU A 418 -4.69 29.28 33.54
N PHE A 419 -4.06 29.48 32.38
CA PHE A 419 -2.76 30.15 32.30
C PHE A 419 -2.85 31.60 32.80
N ARG A 420 -3.89 32.33 32.41
CA ARG A 420 -4.14 33.70 32.88
C ARG A 420 -4.34 33.75 34.40
N ARG A 421 -5.09 32.80 34.97
CA ARG A 421 -5.28 32.69 36.43
C ARG A 421 -3.97 32.49 37.18
N LYS A 422 -3.03 31.71 36.63
CA LYS A 422 -1.71 31.48 37.24
C LYS A 422 -0.81 32.71 37.20
N ILE A 423 -0.93 33.56 36.17
CA ILE A 423 -0.22 34.84 36.11
C ILE A 423 -0.76 35.77 37.20
N ASP A 424 -2.07 35.91 37.29
CA ASP A 424 -2.72 36.78 38.29
C ASP A 424 -2.36 36.35 39.73
N GLU A 425 -2.29 35.03 40.00
CA GLU A 425 -1.89 34.51 41.31
C GLU A 425 -0.42 34.83 41.66
N LYS A 426 0.49 34.75 40.68
CA LYS A 426 1.90 35.12 40.88
C LYS A 426 2.07 36.60 41.11
N GLU A 427 1.34 37.43 40.36
CA GLU A 427 1.38 38.89 40.51
C GLU A 427 0.84 39.31 41.88
N PHE A 428 -0.25 38.68 42.33
CA PHE A 428 -0.79 38.88 43.68
C PHE A 428 0.22 38.53 44.78
N LYS A 429 0.89 37.38 44.70
CA LYS A 429 1.95 36.99 45.67
C LYS A 429 3.08 38.01 45.73
N ARG A 430 3.55 38.51 44.57
CA ARG A 430 4.60 39.53 44.51
C ARG A 430 4.18 40.83 45.21
N GLN A 431 2.94 41.26 45.03
CA GLN A 431 2.41 42.47 45.69
C GLN A 431 2.33 42.31 47.22
N VAL A 432 2.01 41.11 47.71
CA VAL A 432 1.97 40.82 49.15
C VAL A 432 3.38 40.87 49.74
N GLU A 433 4.35 40.20 49.10
CA GLU A 433 5.76 40.21 49.53
C GLU A 433 6.35 41.63 49.55
N GLU A 434 6.07 42.44 48.52
CA GLU A 434 6.54 43.83 48.45
C GLU A 434 5.99 44.70 49.59
N ARG A 435 4.71 44.50 49.97
CA ARG A 435 4.10 45.18 51.11
C ARG A 435 4.71 44.75 52.45
N GLU A 436 5.02 43.47 52.62
CA GLU A 436 5.69 42.97 53.83
C GLU A 436 7.10 43.53 53.95
N LEU A 437 7.85 43.56 52.85
CA LEU A 437 9.21 44.10 52.83
C LEU A 437 9.23 45.59 53.18
N LYS A 438 8.26 46.35 52.67
CA LYS A 438 8.09 47.77 53.01
C LYS A 438 7.80 47.98 54.50
N ARG A 439 6.91 47.17 55.10
CA ARG A 439 6.65 47.21 56.54
C ARG A 439 7.90 46.91 57.38
N GLN A 440 8.71 45.94 56.96
CA GLN A 440 9.95 45.60 57.68
C GLN A 440 11.00 46.72 57.62
N ILE A 441 11.07 47.45 56.50
CA ILE A 441 11.94 48.62 56.36
C ILE A 441 11.47 49.73 57.29
N GLU A 442 10.16 50.05 57.26
CA GLU A 442 9.56 51.08 58.12
C GLU A 442 9.76 50.76 59.62
N GLU A 443 9.62 49.49 60.03
CA GLU A 443 9.86 49.06 61.40
C GLU A 443 11.34 49.21 61.83
N LYS A 444 12.28 48.89 60.92
CA LYS A 444 13.72 49.09 61.17
C LYS A 444 14.08 50.57 61.26
N GLU A 445 13.50 51.42 60.42
CA GLU A 445 13.70 52.87 60.49
C GLU A 445 13.14 53.45 61.79
N MET A 446 11.94 53.04 62.21
CA MET A 446 11.39 53.45 63.52
C MET A 446 12.29 53.02 64.68
N LYS A 447 12.81 51.79 64.66
CA LYS A 447 13.73 51.30 65.70
C LYS A 447 15.02 52.13 65.76
N ARG A 448 15.60 52.47 64.60
CA ARG A 448 16.78 53.36 64.53
C ARG A 448 16.49 54.75 65.10
N GLN A 449 15.35 55.34 64.76
CA GLN A 449 14.96 56.66 65.28
C GLN A 449 14.77 56.65 66.81
N ILE A 450 14.21 55.57 67.37
CA ILE A 450 14.06 55.41 68.82
C ILE A 450 15.43 55.27 69.50
N GLU A 451 16.37 54.56 68.88
CA GLU A 451 17.74 54.38 69.38
C GLU A 451 18.51 55.71 69.37
N GLU A 452 18.44 56.47 68.27
CA GLU A 452 19.03 57.81 68.17
C GLU A 452 18.43 58.81 69.17
N GLN A 453 17.14 58.67 69.53
CA GLN A 453 16.51 59.49 70.57
C GLN A 453 16.92 59.09 72.00
N ARG A 454 17.39 57.86 72.22
CA ARG A 454 17.91 57.41 73.53
C ARG A 454 19.37 57.79 73.76
N GLU A 455 20.13 58.03 72.70
CA GLU A 455 21.54 58.46 72.77
C GLU A 455 21.71 60.00 72.93
N ARG A 456 20.63 60.77 72.80
CA ARG A 456 20.57 62.20 73.11
C ARG A 456 20.00 62.43 74.50
#